data_AF-A0A7V4DEC8-F1
#
_entry.id   AF-A0A7V4DEC8-F1
#
_cell.length_a   1.000
_cell.length_b   1.000
_cell.length_c   1.000
_cell.angle_alpha   90.00
_cell.angle_beta   90.00
_cell.angle_gamma   90.00
#
_symmetry.space_group_name_H-M   'P 1'
#
loop_
_entity.id
_entity.type
_entity.pdbx_description
1 polymer ?
#
loop_
_entity_poly.entity_id
_entity_poly.type
_entity_poly.pdbx_seq_one_letter_code
_entity_poly.pdbx_strand_id
1 'polypeptide(L)' 'MKRLVVGVVLVLSVLVSCAFAASLKDMVIEKSFYGFTKDGTPIDQYTLVNANGAMVKIIN' A
#
# COMPACT_ATOMS: atom_id res chain seq x y z
N MET A 1 -0.67 -39.77 -10.99
CA MET A 1 0.16 -38.62 -11.45
C MET A 1 -0.65 -37.33 -11.64
N LYS A 2 -1.74 -37.31 -12.44
CA LYS A 2 -2.52 -36.07 -12.72
C LYS A 2 -3.02 -35.32 -11.47
N ARG A 3 -3.52 -36.03 -10.45
CA ARG A 3 -4.03 -35.42 -9.19
C ARG A 3 -2.94 -34.78 -8.33
N LEU A 4 -1.70 -35.28 -8.43
CA LEU A 4 -0.56 -34.81 -7.64
C LEU A 4 -0.02 -33.50 -8.22
N VAL A 5 0.01 -33.39 -9.55
CA VAL A 5 0.36 -32.15 -10.26
C VAL A 5 -0.64 -31.02 -9.94
N VAL A 6 -1.95 -31.32 -9.93
CA VAL A 6 -2.98 -30.34 -9.58
C VAL A 6 -2.79 -29.82 -8.16
N GLY A 7 -2.52 -30.70 -7.20
CA GLY A 7 -2.27 -30.30 -5.81
C GLY A 7 -1.04 -29.38 -5.68
N VAL A 8 0.06 -29.71 -6.36
CA VAL A 8 1.29 -28.89 -6.33
C VAL A 8 1.04 -27.51 -6.97
N VAL A 9 0.34 -27.44 -8.10
CA VAL A 9 0.01 -26.16 -8.76
C VAL A 9 -0.87 -25.29 -7.87
N LEU A 10 -1.86 -25.89 -7.20
CA LEU A 10 -2.74 -25.17 -6.26
C LEU A 10 -1.95 -24.60 -5.08
N VAL A 11 -1.09 -25.40 -4.46
CA VAL A 11 -0.24 -24.94 -3.35
C VAL A 11 0.71 -23.82 -3.81
N LEU A 12 1.33 -23.96 -4.98
CA LEU A 12 2.22 -22.94 -5.53
C LEU A 12 1.48 -21.62 -5.79
N SER A 13 0.25 -21.68 -6.32
CA SER A 13 -0.57 -20.49 -6.58
C SER A 13 -0.93 -19.73 -5.29
N VAL A 14 -1.24 -20.46 -4.22
CA VAL A 14 -1.55 -19.87 -2.90
C VAL A 14 -0.31 -19.19 -2.33
N LEU A 15 0.85 -19.85 -2.37
CA LEU A 15 2.11 -19.27 -1.86
C LEU A 15 2.50 -17.98 -2.60
N VAL A 16 2.34 -17.96 -3.93
CA VAL A 16 2.59 -16.75 -4.72
C VAL A 16 1.64 -15.62 -4.31
N SER A 17 0.34 -15.90 -4.13
CA SER A 17 -0.62 -14.87 -3.72
C SER A 17 -0.32 -14.24 -2.35
N CYS A 18 0.18 -15.03 -1.39
CA CYS A 18 0.56 -14.53 -0.06
C CYS A 18 1.78 -13.60 -0.10
N ALA A 19 2.77 -13.88 -0.95
CA ALA A 19 3.96 -13.04 -1.08
C ALA A 19 3.63 -11.65 -1.66
N PHE A 20 2.70 -11.57 -2.62
CA PHE A 20 2.27 -10.30 -3.20
C PHE A 20 1.49 -9.42 -2.22
N ALA A 21 0.63 -10.02 -1.39
CA ALA A 21 -0.14 -9.29 -0.39
C ALA A 21 0.77 -8.62 0.67
N ALA A 22 1.90 -9.25 1.02
CA ALA A 22 2.86 -8.68 1.96
C ALA A 22 3.54 -7.41 1.41
N SER A 23 3.84 -7.37 0.10
CA SER A 23 4.50 -6.22 -0.53
C SER A 23 3.63 -4.96 -0.60
N LEU A 24 2.30 -5.09 -0.50
CA LEU A 24 1.37 -3.95 -0.50
C LEU A 24 1.15 -3.34 0.89
N LYS A 25 1.56 -4.05 1.94
CA LYS A 25 1.35 -3.62 3.34
C LYS A 25 2.23 -2.44 3.74
N ASP A 26 3.30 -2.20 3.00
CA ASP A 26 4.35 -1.24 3.37
C ASP A 26 4.09 0.19 2.83
N MET A 27 2.99 0.42 2.13
CA MET A 27 2.59 1.77 1.70
C MET A 27 1.60 2.37 2.70
N VAL A 28 2.11 3.26 3.56
CA VAL A 28 1.30 4.00 4.53
C VAL A 28 1.01 5.39 3.99
N ILE A 29 -0.27 5.75 3.93
CA ILE A 29 -0.73 7.10 3.62
C ILE A 29 -1.33 7.69 4.88
N GLU A 30 -0.66 8.70 5.43
CA GLU A 30 -1.14 9.45 6.59
C GLU A 30 -1.74 10.78 6.14
N LYS A 31 -2.92 11.12 6.68
CA LYS A 31 -3.60 12.39 6.43
C LYS A 31 -3.64 13.21 7.71
N SER A 32 -3.19 14.46 7.64
CA SER A 32 -3.21 15.41 8.76
C SER A 32 -3.70 16.77 8.32
N PHE A 33 -4.42 17.48 9.20
CA PHE A 33 -4.79 18.87 8.94
C PHE A 33 -3.54 19.76 8.80
N TYR A 34 -3.50 20.58 7.76
CA TYR A 34 -2.39 21.50 7.51
C TYR A 34 -2.73 22.94 7.88
N GLY A 35 -3.91 23.41 7.48
CA GLY A 35 -4.31 24.80 7.71
C GLY A 35 -5.53 25.20 6.90
N PHE A 36 -5.67 26.51 6.69
CA PHE A 36 -6.70 27.08 5.82
C PHE A 36 -6.06 27.91 4.72
N THR A 37 -6.69 27.96 3.55
CA THR A 37 -6.40 28.93 2.51
C THR A 37 -6.80 30.34 2.96
N LYS A 38 -6.41 31.37 2.20
CA LYS A 38 -6.75 32.77 2.51
C LYS A 38 -8.26 33.04 2.52
N ASP A 39 -9.02 32.28 1.73
CA ASP A 39 -10.48 32.29 1.63
C ASP A 39 -11.18 31.41 2.69
N GLY A 40 -10.42 30.71 3.53
CA GLY A 40 -10.96 29.89 4.63
C GLY A 40 -11.25 28.44 4.27
N THR A 41 -10.82 27.95 3.11
CA THR A 41 -10.94 26.55 2.71
C THR A 41 -9.94 25.68 3.49
N PRO A 42 -10.34 24.59 4.14
CA PRO A 42 -9.42 23.71 4.87
C PRO A 42 -8.46 23.00 3.90
N ILE A 43 -7.20 22.89 4.29
CA ILE A 43 -6.11 22.24 3.56
C ILE A 43 -5.65 21.03 4.36
N ASP A 44 -5.49 19.91 3.67
CA ASP A 44 -4.96 18.68 4.24
C ASP A 44 -3.54 18.41 3.72
N GLN A 45 -2.71 17.80 4.57
CA GLN A 45 -1.41 17.27 4.19
C GLN A 45 -1.47 15.75 4.16
N TYR A 46 -0.96 15.18 3.07
CA TYR A 46 -0.81 13.75 2.87
C TYR A 46 0.68 13.40 2.94
N THR A 47 1.03 12.50 3.85
CA THR A 47 2.39 11.94 3.94
C THR A 47 2.34 10.52 3.41
N LEU A 48 3.11 10.25 2.36
CA LEU A 48 3.26 8.92 1.78
C LEU A 48 4.65 8.41 2.14
N VAL A 49 4.72 7.25 2.77
CA VAL A 49 5.97 6.54 3.03
C VAL A 49 5.93 5.21 2.28
N ASN A 50 6.92 4.96 1.43
CA ASN A 50 7.04 3.68 0.74
C ASN A 50 7.92 2.69 1.53
N ALA A 51 7.94 1.43 1.08
CA ALA A 51 8.71 0.35 1.69
C ALA A 51 10.22 0.61 1.79
N ASN A 52 10.75 1.50 0.95
CA ASN A 52 12.17 1.86 0.92
C ASN A 52 12.49 3.05 1.87
N GLY A 53 11.51 3.52 2.64
CA GLY A 53 11.63 4.67 3.52
C GLY A 53 11.64 6.03 2.80
N ALA A 54 11.33 6.07 1.51
CA ALA A 54 11.16 7.34 0.80
C ALA A 54 9.84 7.99 1.23
N MET A 55 9.91 9.29 1.53
CA MET A 55 8.78 10.07 2.03
C MET A 55 8.43 11.19 1.05
N VAL A 56 7.15 11.33 0.73
CA VAL A 56 6.60 12.45 -0.03
C VAL A 56 5.51 13.11 0.78
N LYS A 57 5.53 14.45 0.83
CA LYS A 57 4.47 15.26 1.44
C LYS A 57 3.76 16.05 0.35
N ILE A 58 2.43 15.91 0.31
CA ILE A 58 1.56 16.60 -0.64
C ILE A 58 0.58 17.45 0.17
N ILE A 59 0.51 18.73 -0.14
CA ILE A 59 -0.44 19.67 0.46
C ILE A 59 -1.46 20.01 -0.62
N ASN A 60 -2.75 19.82 -0.32
CA ASN A 60 -3.85 20.12 -1.24
C ASN A 60 -5.01 20.81 -0.53
#